data_AF-A0A9X7XPV6-F1
#
_entry.id   AF-A0A9X7XPV6-F1
#
_cell.length_a   1.000
_cell.length_b   1.000
_cell.length_c   1.000
_cell.angle_alpha   90.00
_cell.angle_beta   90.00
_cell.angle_gamma   90.00
#
_symmetry.space_group_name_H-M   'P 1'
#
loop_
_entity.id
_entity.type
_entity.pdbx_description
1 polymer ?
#
loop_
_entity_poly.entity_id
_entity_poly.type
_entity_poly.pdbx_seq_one_letter_code
_entity_poly.pdbx_strand_id
1 'polypeptide(L)'
;MSDFAQRDLPTFFKDQLRRAKVNFERALDCKHTDFDDLYPYMNEQPQFFWYKRYVAWSELLTVVRLAEELGVDWTEDFSEQQVEFVKGKVLQGKVLDYWNPEEEQEETISQLEEEK
;
A
#
# COMPACT_ATOMS: atom_id res chain seq x y z
N MET A 1 0.47 -31.10 -13.39
CA MET A 1 1.25 -29.87 -13.61
C MET A 1 0.24 -28.75 -13.70
N SER A 2 0.24 -27.83 -12.74
CA SER A 2 -0.80 -26.79 -12.65
C SER A 2 -0.72 -25.87 -13.87
N ASP A 3 -1.89 -25.52 -14.40
CA ASP A 3 -2.11 -24.77 -15.63
C ASP A 3 -1.78 -23.27 -15.45
N PHE A 4 -0.53 -22.99 -15.06
CA PHE A 4 -0.02 -21.61 -15.01
C PHE A 4 0.01 -20.95 -16.40
N ALA A 5 -0.11 -21.74 -17.46
CA ALA A 5 -0.10 -21.29 -18.85
C ALA A 5 -1.40 -20.63 -19.32
N GLN A 6 -2.48 -20.67 -18.54
CA GLN A 6 -3.80 -20.16 -18.95
C GLN A 6 -4.25 -18.85 -18.31
N ARG A 7 -3.48 -18.28 -17.38
CA ARG A 7 -3.87 -16.98 -16.80
C ARG A 7 -3.51 -15.85 -17.75
N ASP A 8 -4.50 -15.03 -18.07
CA ASP A 8 -4.31 -13.77 -18.77
C ASP A 8 -3.35 -12.88 -17.97
N LEU A 9 -2.18 -12.58 -18.54
CA LEU A 9 -1.09 -11.86 -17.87
C LEU A 9 -1.52 -10.45 -17.43
N PRO A 10 -2.18 -9.63 -18.28
CA PRO A 10 -2.72 -8.33 -17.86
C PRO A 10 -3.63 -8.44 -16.65
N THR A 11 -4.60 -9.37 -16.67
CA THR A 11 -5.52 -9.59 -15.54
C THR A 11 -4.76 -9.97 -14.27
N PHE A 12 -3.79 -10.89 -14.37
CA PHE A 12 -2.96 -11.29 -13.24
C PHE A 12 -2.21 -10.11 -12.63
N PHE A 13 -1.60 -9.24 -13.44
CA PHE A 13 -0.87 -8.08 -12.94
C PHE A 13 -1.78 -7.01 -12.35
N LYS A 14 -2.97 -6.78 -12.92
CA LYS A 14 -3.98 -5.91 -12.29
C LYS A 14 -4.37 -6.43 -10.90
N ASP A 15 -4.55 -7.74 -10.74
CA ASP A 15 -4.82 -8.34 -9.44
C ASP A 15 -3.64 -8.19 -8.46
N GLN A 16 -2.40 -8.34 -8.93
CA GLN A 16 -1.21 -8.10 -8.08
C GLN A 16 -1.09 -6.64 -7.67
N LEU A 17 -1.37 -5.69 -8.58
CA LEU A 17 -1.35 -4.26 -8.29
C LEU A 17 -2.32 -3.91 -7.17
N ARG A 18 -3.56 -4.38 -7.27
CA ARG A 18 -4.59 -4.17 -6.24
C ARG A 18 -4.19 -4.76 -4.88
N ARG A 19 -3.62 -5.97 -4.88
CA ARG A 19 -3.15 -6.61 -3.64
C ARG A 19 -2.01 -5.83 -3.00
N ALA A 20 -1.01 -5.43 -3.79
CA ALA A 20 0.12 -4.65 -3.29
C ALA A 20 -0.32 -3.27 -2.78
N LYS A 21 -1.25 -2.61 -3.48
CA LYS A 21 -1.87 -1.36 -3.04
C LYS A 21 -2.56 -1.53 -1.67
N VAL A 22 -3.43 -2.52 -1.54
CA VAL A 22 -4.13 -2.80 -0.27
C VAL A 22 -3.14 -3.17 0.85
N ASN A 23 -2.10 -3.95 0.56
CA ASN A 23 -1.08 -4.28 1.55
C ASN A 23 -0.34 -3.02 2.04
N PHE A 24 -0.01 -2.12 1.12
CA PHE A 24 0.59 -0.82 1.45
C PHE A 24 -0.34 0.05 2.30
N GLU A 25 -1.61 0.18 1.93
CA GLU A 25 -2.61 0.91 2.70
C GLU A 25 -2.77 0.35 4.12
N ARG A 26 -2.82 -0.98 4.26
CA ARG A 26 -2.83 -1.63 5.58
C ARG A 26 -1.59 -1.30 6.40
N ALA A 27 -0.42 -1.23 5.77
CA ALA A 27 0.82 -0.85 6.42
C ALA A 27 0.84 0.62 6.87
N LEU A 28 0.20 1.52 6.11
CA LEU A 28 0.01 2.92 6.51
C LEU A 28 -0.89 3.01 7.75
N ASP A 29 -2.06 2.36 7.69
CA ASP A 29 -3.09 2.32 8.74
C ASP A 29 -2.68 1.53 10.00
N CYS A 30 -1.44 1.04 10.06
CA CYS A 30 -0.95 0.17 11.14
C CYS A 30 -1.80 -1.11 11.35
N LYS A 31 -2.53 -1.54 10.32
CA LYS A 31 -3.32 -2.79 10.32
C LYS A 31 -2.40 -3.99 10.11
N HIS A 32 -2.86 -5.16 10.53
CA HIS A 32 -2.08 -6.40 10.40
C HIS A 32 -1.74 -6.74 8.93
N THR A 33 -0.52 -7.17 8.63
CA THR A 33 -0.07 -7.64 7.31
C THR A 33 0.78 -8.91 7.45
N ASP A 34 1.02 -9.61 6.33
CA ASP A 34 1.88 -10.80 6.28
C ASP A 34 3.28 -10.56 6.84
N PHE A 35 3.76 -9.30 6.86
CA PHE A 35 5.02 -8.94 7.49
C PHE A 35 5.02 -9.20 9.01
N ASP A 36 3.88 -8.98 9.68
CA ASP A 36 3.76 -9.20 11.12
C ASP A 36 3.82 -10.70 11.47
N ASP A 37 3.35 -11.57 10.57
CA ASP A 37 3.41 -13.03 10.74
C ASP A 37 4.84 -13.57 10.67
N LEU A 38 5.71 -12.91 9.89
CA LEU A 38 7.14 -13.27 9.82
C LEU A 38 7.84 -13.00 11.15
N TYR A 39 7.35 -12.03 11.93
CA TYR A 39 7.97 -11.59 13.17
C TYR A 39 6.94 -11.18 14.24
N PRO A 40 6.35 -12.16 14.95
CA PRO A 40 5.23 -11.93 15.88
C PRO A 40 5.54 -10.94 17.02
N TYR A 41 6.81 -10.78 17.39
CA TYR A 41 7.27 -9.91 18.47
C TYR A 41 7.52 -8.45 18.02
N MET A 42 7.29 -8.10 16.75
CA MET A 42 7.56 -6.75 16.23
C MET A 42 6.54 -5.70 16.66
N ASN A 43 5.31 -6.09 17.00
CA ASN A 43 4.25 -5.15 17.41
C ASN A 43 4.57 -4.41 18.72
N GLU A 44 5.55 -4.90 19.50
CA GLU A 44 5.98 -4.30 20.77
C GLU A 44 7.05 -3.20 20.59
N GLN A 45 7.50 -2.96 19.35
CA GLN A 45 8.70 -2.18 19.05
C GLN A 45 8.43 -1.16 17.93
N PRO A 46 8.23 0.15 18.25
CA PRO A 46 7.76 1.16 17.30
C PRO A 46 8.58 1.34 16.02
N GLN A 47 9.88 1.03 16.06
CA GLN A 47 10.75 1.07 14.88
C GLN A 47 10.28 0.15 13.74
N PHE A 48 9.54 -0.94 14.02
CA PHE A 48 9.08 -1.86 12.98
C PHE A 48 7.93 -1.34 12.14
N PHE A 49 7.19 -0.33 12.60
CA PHE A 49 6.15 0.31 11.77
C PHE A 49 6.74 0.94 10.50
N TRP A 50 7.91 1.56 10.62
CA TRP A 50 8.61 2.12 9.48
C TRP A 50 9.10 1.04 8.52
N TYR A 51 9.71 -0.03 9.05
CA TYR A 51 10.17 -1.15 8.22
C TYR A 51 9.02 -1.80 7.45
N LYS A 52 7.89 -2.05 8.10
CA LYS A 52 6.68 -2.60 7.48
C LYS A 52 6.19 -1.75 6.32
N ARG A 53 6.11 -0.43 6.50
CA ARG A 53 5.73 0.52 5.44
C ARG A 53 6.72 0.52 4.28
N TYR A 54 8.03 0.51 4.57
CA TYR A 54 9.06 0.44 3.53
C TYR A 54 8.99 -0.86 2.73
N VAL A 55 8.73 -2.00 3.39
CA VAL A 55 8.58 -3.29 2.72
C VAL A 55 7.36 -3.27 1.80
N ALA A 56 6.19 -2.85 2.28
CA ALA A 56 4.98 -2.78 1.47
C ALA A 56 5.11 -1.75 0.32
N TRP A 57 5.80 -0.62 0.55
CA TRP A 57 6.11 0.35 -0.50
C TRP A 57 7.00 -0.24 -1.59
N SER A 58 8.07 -0.93 -1.20
CA SER A 58 8.98 -1.59 -2.14
C SER A 58 8.26 -2.66 -2.97
N GLU A 59 7.33 -3.41 -2.36
CA GLU A 59 6.49 -4.37 -3.05
C GLU A 59 5.62 -3.67 -4.10
N LEU A 60 4.88 -2.63 -3.72
CA LEU A 60 4.04 -1.85 -4.63
C LEU A 60 4.84 -1.30 -5.82
N LEU A 61 5.98 -0.66 -5.57
CA LEU A 61 6.85 -0.14 -6.62
C LEU A 61 7.38 -1.24 -7.55
N THR A 62 7.62 -2.44 -7.01
CA THR A 62 8.08 -3.58 -7.80
C THR A 62 6.97 -4.05 -8.75
N VAL A 63 5.74 -4.17 -8.26
CA VAL A 63 4.60 -4.60 -9.09
C VAL A 63 4.28 -3.55 -10.15
N VAL A 64 4.30 -2.26 -9.80
CA VAL A 64 4.12 -1.14 -10.75
C VAL A 64 5.16 -1.20 -11.86
N ARG A 65 6.45 -1.34 -11.52
CA ARG A 65 7.53 -1.47 -12.52
C ARG A 65 7.28 -2.63 -13.48
N LEU A 66 6.87 -3.79 -12.97
CA LEU A 66 6.60 -4.96 -13.80
C LEU A 66 5.37 -4.75 -14.71
N ALA A 67 4.32 -4.08 -14.23
CA ALA A 67 3.17 -3.72 -15.04
C ALA A 67 3.56 -2.79 -16.19
N GLU A 68 4.40 -1.77 -15.93
CA GLU A 68 4.93 -0.86 -16.95
C GLU A 68 5.76 -1.61 -18.00
N GLU A 69 6.67 -2.50 -17.58
CA GLU A 69 7.50 -3.30 -18.48
C GLU A 69 6.67 -4.21 -19.41
N LEU A 70 5.45 -4.58 -18.99
CA LEU A 70 4.53 -5.42 -19.74
C LEU A 70 3.46 -4.62 -20.51
N GLY A 71 3.49 -3.28 -20.44
CA GLY A 71 2.49 -2.42 -21.09
C GLY A 71 1.10 -2.49 -20.47
N VAL A 72 1.00 -2.92 -19.21
CA VAL A 72 -0.26 -2.92 -18.44
C VAL A 72 -0.45 -1.55 -17.82
N ASP A 73 -1.57 -0.89 -18.11
CA ASP A 73 -1.92 0.36 -17.44
C ASP A 73 -2.26 0.08 -15.98
N TRP A 74 -1.39 0.56 -15.09
CA TRP A 74 -1.54 0.43 -13.64
C TRP A 74 -2.27 1.62 -13.03
N THR A 75 -2.38 2.75 -13.74
CA THR A 75 -2.86 4.02 -13.18
C THR A 75 -4.37 4.02 -12.91
N GLU A 76 -5.14 3.19 -13.62
CA GLU A 76 -6.60 3.09 -13.50
C GLU A 76 -7.09 2.72 -12.09
N ASP A 77 -6.28 1.98 -11.31
CA ASP A 77 -6.63 1.53 -9.96
C ASP A 77 -6.19 2.54 -8.87
N PHE A 78 -5.65 3.72 -9.23
CA PHE A 78 -5.09 4.72 -8.31
C PHE A 78 -5.71 6.10 -8.53
N SER A 79 -5.77 6.92 -7.47
CA SER A 79 -6.08 8.35 -7.65
C SER A 79 -4.91 9.08 -8.29
N GLU A 80 -5.16 10.25 -8.88
CA GLU A 80 -4.10 11.08 -9.50
C GLU A 80 -2.95 11.36 -8.52
N GLN A 81 -3.28 11.69 -7.27
CA GLN A 81 -2.31 11.91 -6.20
C GLN A 81 -1.48 10.66 -5.87
N GLN A 82 -2.12 9.49 -5.79
CA GLN A 82 -1.41 8.23 -5.57
C GLN A 82 -0.47 7.91 -6.74
N VAL A 83 -0.90 8.17 -7.98
CA VAL A 83 -0.07 8.04 -9.18
C VAL A 83 1.16 8.95 -9.10
N GLU A 84 0.99 10.20 -8.67
CA GLU A 84 2.11 11.13 -8.48
C GLU A 84 3.11 10.62 -7.43
N PHE A 85 2.63 10.10 -6.30
CA PHE A 85 3.51 9.54 -5.27
C PHE A 85 4.29 8.33 -5.75
N VAL A 86 3.62 7.40 -6.43
CA VAL A 86 4.25 6.20 -6.99
C VAL A 86 5.31 6.58 -8.03
N LYS A 87 5.01 7.53 -8.94
CA LYS A 87 5.98 8.06 -9.91
C LYS A 87 7.14 8.80 -9.26
N GLY A 88 6.88 9.49 -8.15
CA GLY A 88 7.90 10.15 -7.34
C GLY A 88 8.86 9.18 -6.66
N LYS A 89 8.46 7.92 -6.45
CA LYS A 89 9.24 6.79 -5.86
C LYS A 89 9.75 6.98 -4.43
N VAL A 90 9.76 8.21 -3.91
CA VAL A 90 10.25 8.50 -2.56
C VAL A 90 9.12 8.41 -1.55
N LEU A 91 9.22 7.44 -0.64
CA LEU A 91 8.38 7.37 0.56
C LEU A 91 8.84 8.45 1.55
N GLN A 92 8.25 9.65 1.46
CA GLN A 92 8.43 10.75 2.41
C GLN A 92 7.23 10.83 3.36
N GLY A 93 7.35 11.58 4.47
CA GLY A 93 6.24 11.82 5.41
C GLY A 93 4.94 12.19 4.70
N LYS A 94 5.02 13.06 3.68
CA LYS A 94 3.87 13.44 2.85
C LYS A 94 3.15 12.28 2.15
N VAL A 95 3.86 11.24 1.70
CA VAL A 95 3.21 10.07 1.07
C VAL A 95 2.44 9.26 2.13
N LEU A 96 2.94 9.24 3.36
CA LEU A 96 2.31 8.53 4.47
C LEU A 96 1.08 9.28 4.98
N ASP A 97 1.21 10.59 5.11
CA ASP A 97 0.18 11.44 5.70
C ASP A 97 -0.96 11.76 4.71
N TYR A 98 -0.68 11.69 3.40
CA TYR A 98 -1.62 12.09 2.36
C TYR A 98 -1.90 11.00 1.32
N TRP A 99 -1.62 9.72 1.60
CA TRP A 99 -1.87 8.65 0.61
C TRP A 99 -3.30 8.64 0.08
N ASN A 100 -4.27 8.86 0.97
CA ASN A 100 -5.67 9.05 0.62
C ASN A 100 -5.93 10.56 0.49
N PRO A 101 -6.48 11.04 -0.65
CA PRO A 101 -6.91 12.43 -0.77
C PRO A 101 -8.09 12.65 0.18
N GLU A 102 -7.81 13.31 1.31
CA GLU A 102 -8.74 13.69 2.40
C GLU A 102 -9.57 12.55 3.01
N GLU A 103 -9.05 11.95 4.08
CA GLU A 103 -9.90 11.52 5.21
C GLU A 103 -9.86 12.62 6.30
N GLU A 104 -10.44 13.80 6.02
CA GLU A 104 -10.92 14.67 7.11
C GLU A 104 -12.10 13.97 7.78
N GLN A 105 -11.90 12.98 8.67
CA GLN A 105 -13.00 12.53 9.53
C GLN A 105 -12.69 11.77 10.83
N GLU A 106 -11.45 11.39 11.15
CA GLU A 106 -11.20 10.71 12.44
C GLU A 106 -10.68 11.62 13.57
N GLU A 107 -10.06 12.78 13.26
CA GLU A 107 -9.67 13.73 14.31
C GLU A 107 -10.86 14.44 14.98
N THR A 108 -12.00 14.55 14.29
CA THR A 108 -13.19 15.22 14.82
C THR A 108 -13.96 14.36 15.83
N ILE A 109 -13.84 13.03 15.78
CA ILE A 109 -14.58 12.12 16.68
C ILE A 109 -13.89 12.04 18.05
N SER A 110 -12.56 12.01 18.09
CA SER A 110 -11.79 12.00 19.35
C SER A 110 -11.99 13.26 20.18
N GLN A 111 -12.22 14.42 19.55
CA GLN A 111 -12.43 15.70 20.25
C GLN A 111 -13.86 15.86 20.77
N LEU A 112 -14.84 15.14 20.21
CA LEU A 112 -16.23 15.18 20.65
C LEU A 112 -16.53 14.22 21.82
N GLU A 113 -15.69 13.22 22.05
CA GLU A 113 -15.81 12.29 23.19
C GLU A 113 -15.15 12.82 24.47
N GLU A 114 -14.18 13.74 24.36
CA GLU A 114 -13.55 14.40 25.53
C GLU A 114 -14.34 15.60 26.07
N GLU A 115 -15.29 16.14 25.31
CA GLU A 115 -16.15 17.27 25.73
C GLU A 115 -17.54 16.84 26.28
N LYS A 116 -17.72 15.55 26.61
CA LYS A 116 -18.98 15.01 27.17
C LYS A 116 -18.82 14.41 28.56
#